data_AF-A0A947HN86-F1
#
_entry.id   AF-A0A947HN86-F1
#
_cell.length_a   1.000
_cell.length_b   1.000
_cell.length_c   1.000
_cell.angle_alpha   90.00
_cell.angle_beta   90.00
_cell.angle_gamma   90.00
#
_symmetry.space_group_name_H-M   'P 1'
#
loop_
_entity.id
_entity.type
_entity.pdbx_description
1 polymer ?
#
loop_
_entity_poly.entity_id
_entity_poly.type
_entity_poly.pdbx_seq_one_letter_code
_entity_poly.pdbx_strand_id
1 'polypeptide(L)'
;MNKTAALTFAALLFGAATASAAVTVDYYNKDSQKHSFEAICSGSKYTLEVNGSTTGASTIQGSAPCKVKHAGGEITLTGGEKIEIKDGKITLR
;
A
#
# COMPACT_ATOMS: atom_id res chain seq x y z
N MET A 1 -11.12 -40.71 25.96
CA MET A 1 -11.00 -39.37 25.34
C MET A 1 -10.08 -39.48 24.16
N ASN A 2 -10.66 -39.37 22.98
CA ASN A 2 -10.11 -39.93 21.74
C ASN A 2 -9.16 -38.88 21.15
N LYS A 3 -7.86 -39.10 21.35
CA LYS A 3 -6.77 -38.12 21.07
C LYS A 3 -6.68 -37.68 19.59
N THR A 4 -7.43 -38.33 18.71
CA THR A 4 -7.52 -38.03 17.27
C THR A 4 -8.41 -36.84 16.94
N ALA A 5 -9.35 -36.44 17.80
CA ALA A 5 -10.22 -35.29 17.56
C ALA A 5 -9.53 -33.93 17.80
N ALA A 6 -8.46 -33.90 18.61
CA ALA A 6 -7.74 -32.66 18.94
C ALA A 6 -6.78 -32.21 17.82
N LEU A 7 -6.35 -33.13 16.96
CA LEU A 7 -5.40 -32.85 15.87
C LEU A 7 -6.07 -32.25 14.62
N THR A 8 -7.38 -32.48 14.43
CA THR A 8 -8.12 -31.96 13.27
C THR A 8 -8.59 -30.51 13.46
N PHE A 9 -8.68 -30.01 14.70
CA PHE A 9 -9.12 -28.63 14.97
C PHE A 9 -7.98 -27.59 14.84
N ALA A 10 -6.72 -28.02 14.91
CA ALA A 10 -5.56 -27.13 14.81
C ALA A 10 -5.19 -26.74 13.36
N ALA A 11 -5.70 -27.46 12.35
CA ALA A 11 -5.39 -27.22 10.94
C ALA A 11 -6.21 -26.07 10.31
N LEU A 12 -7.25 -25.58 10.98
CA LEU A 12 -8.15 -24.53 10.46
C LEU A 12 -7.72 -23.09 10.79
N LEU A 13 -6.62 -22.90 11.52
CA LEU A 13 -6.18 -21.58 11.98
C LEU A 13 -5.05 -20.95 11.14
N PHE A 14 -4.61 -21.60 10.05
CA PHE A 14 -3.78 -20.94 9.04
C PHE A 14 -4.67 -20.03 8.17
N GLY A 15 -5.11 -18.92 8.76
CA GLY A 15 -5.73 -17.83 8.03
C GLY A 15 -4.78 -17.36 6.93
N ALA A 16 -5.26 -17.36 5.70
CA ALA A 16 -4.51 -16.92 4.54
C ALA A 16 -4.15 -15.43 4.72
N ALA A 17 -2.91 -15.15 5.14
CA ALA A 17 -2.35 -13.83 5.00
C ALA A 17 -2.20 -13.58 3.49
N THR A 18 -3.09 -12.76 2.93
CA THR A 18 -2.99 -12.32 1.54
C THR A 18 -1.81 -11.37 1.43
N ALA A 19 -0.60 -11.92 1.27
CA ALA A 19 0.56 -11.14 0.88
C ALA A 19 0.34 -10.67 -0.56
N SER A 20 -0.07 -9.41 -0.73
CA SER A 20 -0.09 -8.80 -2.06
C SER A 20 1.36 -8.55 -2.45
N ALA A 21 1.81 -9.03 -3.61
CA ALA A 21 3.17 -8.78 -4.11
C ALA A 21 3.37 -7.34 -4.62
N ALA A 22 2.29 -6.56 -4.61
CA ALA A 22 2.26 -5.16 -5.00
C ALA A 22 1.15 -4.42 -4.24
N VAL A 23 1.32 -3.11 -4.11
CA VAL A 23 0.32 -2.18 -3.55
C VAL A 23 -0.10 -1.23 -4.65
N THR A 24 -1.34 -1.40 -5.14
CA THR A 24 -1.94 -0.48 -6.12
C THR A 24 -2.80 0.54 -5.39
N VAL A 25 -2.63 1.83 -5.72
CA VAL A 25 -3.46 2.92 -5.22
C VAL A 25 -3.99 3.76 -6.37
N ASP A 26 -5.23 4.20 -6.25
CA ASP A 26 -5.77 5.24 -7.12
C ASP A 26 -5.32 6.59 -6.58
N TYR A 27 -4.90 7.49 -7.44
CA TYR A 27 -4.43 8.82 -7.05
C TYR A 27 -5.17 9.92 -7.80
N TYR A 28 -5.33 11.07 -7.15
CA TYR A 28 -5.73 12.32 -7.75
C TYR A 28 -4.71 13.41 -7.38
N ASN A 29 -3.92 13.85 -8.36
CA ASN A 29 -2.96 14.92 -8.17
C ASN A 29 -3.57 16.27 -8.57
N LYS A 30 -3.73 17.14 -7.58
CA LYS A 30 -4.26 18.51 -7.75
C LYS A 30 -3.17 19.53 -8.00
N ASP A 31 -1.91 19.14 -7.87
CA ASP A 31 -0.79 19.99 -8.20
C ASP A 31 -0.51 19.91 -9.70
N SER A 32 -0.07 21.01 -10.29
CA SER A 32 0.32 21.07 -11.70
C SER A 32 1.61 20.30 -12.00
N GLN A 33 2.40 20.01 -10.96
CA GLN A 33 3.69 19.34 -11.07
C GLN A 33 3.60 17.83 -10.89
N LYS A 34 4.54 17.11 -11.51
CA LYS A 34 4.79 15.69 -11.23
C LYS A 34 5.38 15.55 -9.82
N HIS A 35 4.99 14.51 -9.10
CA HIS A 35 5.61 14.11 -7.83
C HIS A 35 6.22 12.72 -7.94
N SER A 36 7.29 12.52 -7.16
CA SER A 36 7.95 11.23 -6.97
C SER A 36 8.13 11.01 -5.48
N PHE A 37 7.49 9.97 -4.95
CA PHE A 37 7.50 9.65 -3.52
C PHE A 37 8.30 8.37 -3.25
N GLU A 38 9.18 8.38 -2.25
CA GLU A 38 9.86 7.17 -1.79
C GLU A 38 8.87 6.30 -1.01
N ALA A 39 8.72 5.05 -1.43
CA ALA A 39 7.92 4.02 -0.79
C ALA A 39 8.84 2.90 -0.26
N ILE A 40 8.57 2.42 0.96
CA ILE A 40 9.27 1.29 1.58
C ILE A 40 8.25 0.22 1.94
N CYS A 41 8.31 -0.92 1.26
CA CYS A 41 7.40 -2.06 1.40
C CYS A 41 8.19 -3.27 1.87
N SER A 42 7.95 -3.75 3.11
CA SER A 42 8.70 -4.88 3.70
C SER A 42 10.23 -4.81 3.54
N GLY A 43 10.81 -3.60 3.59
CA GLY A 43 12.25 -3.36 3.43
C GLY A 43 12.72 -3.10 1.99
N SER A 44 11.90 -3.37 0.98
CA SER A 44 12.15 -3.00 -0.41
C SER A 44 11.81 -1.53 -0.65
N LYS A 45 12.68 -0.81 -1.37
CA LYS A 45 12.44 0.58 -1.77
C LYS A 45 11.87 0.66 -3.17
N TYR A 46 10.92 1.56 -3.37
CA TYR A 46 10.32 1.86 -4.66
C TYR A 46 10.02 3.36 -4.78
N THR A 47 9.91 3.87 -6.00
CA THR A 47 9.53 5.26 -6.26
C THR A 47 8.13 5.29 -6.88
N LEU A 48 7.18 5.86 -6.15
CA LEU A 48 5.84 6.13 -6.65
C LEU A 48 5.87 7.43 -7.47
N GLU A 49 5.72 7.32 -8.79
CA GLU A 49 5.60 8.48 -9.67
C GLU A 49 4.14 8.79 -10.01
N VAL A 50 3.81 10.08 -10.00
CA VAL A 50 2.46 10.59 -10.23
C VAL A 50 2.53 11.88 -11.03
N ASN A 51 1.92 11.88 -12.20
CA ASN A 51 1.94 13.05 -13.10
C ASN A 51 1.11 14.21 -12.52
N GLY A 52 1.40 15.43 -12.98
CA GLY A 52 0.65 16.63 -12.59
C GLY A 52 -0.76 16.66 -13.15
N SER A 53 -1.68 17.32 -12.44
CA SER A 53 -3.06 17.60 -12.86
C SER A 53 -3.81 16.38 -13.40
N THR A 54 -3.64 15.21 -12.79
CA THR A 54 -4.22 13.96 -13.31
C THR A 54 -4.80 13.07 -12.23
N THR A 55 -5.69 12.18 -12.66
CA THR A 55 -6.20 11.06 -11.88
C THR A 55 -5.71 9.78 -12.54
N GLY A 56 -5.30 8.79 -11.76
CA GLY A 56 -4.88 7.50 -12.31
C GLY A 56 -4.72 6.45 -11.22
N ALA A 57 -4.13 5.32 -11.58
CA ALA A 57 -3.71 4.29 -10.64
C ALA A 57 -2.19 4.10 -10.76
N SER A 58 -1.54 3.83 -9.63
CA SER A 58 -0.11 3.52 -9.61
C SER A 58 0.15 2.34 -8.69
N THR A 59 1.13 1.52 -9.08
CA THR A 59 1.43 0.26 -8.40
C THR A 59 2.84 0.28 -7.86
N ILE A 60 2.95 0.25 -6.54
CA ILE A 60 4.20 0.14 -5.81
C ILE A 60 4.59 -1.33 -5.76
N GLN A 61 5.78 -1.64 -6.28
CA GLN A 61 6.30 -3.02 -6.27
C GLN A 61 6.80 -3.36 -4.88
N GLY A 62 6.21 -4.38 -4.26
CA GLY A 62 6.56 -4.81 -2.92
C GLY A 62 5.35 -5.20 -2.08
N SER A 63 5.62 -5.97 -1.03
CA SER A 63 4.58 -6.49 -0.17
C SER A 63 3.98 -5.41 0.73
N ALA A 64 2.64 -5.36 0.80
CA ALA A 64 1.96 -4.54 1.77
C ALA A 64 2.38 -4.90 3.20
N PRO A 65 2.43 -3.94 4.15
CA PRO A 65 2.18 -2.51 3.96
C PRO A 65 3.41 -1.73 3.42
N CYS A 66 3.13 -0.66 2.68
CA CYS A 66 4.12 0.27 2.15
C CYS A 66 4.08 1.62 2.89
N LYS A 67 5.22 2.06 3.41
CA LYS A 67 5.39 3.40 3.99
C LYS A 67 5.83 4.38 2.91
N VAL A 68 5.06 5.43 2.67
CA VAL A 68 5.33 6.44 1.64
C VAL A 68 5.63 7.78 2.28
N LYS A 69 6.80 8.34 2.00
CA LYS A 69 7.21 9.67 2.49
C LYS A 69 6.75 10.76 1.53
N HIS A 70 6.24 11.85 2.08
CA HIS A 70 5.77 13.02 1.35
C HIS A 70 6.05 14.30 2.14
N ALA A 71 5.73 15.47 1.58
CA ALA A 71 6.04 16.77 2.20
C ALA A 71 5.32 17.02 3.55
N GLY A 72 4.33 16.20 3.88
CA GLY A 72 3.55 16.30 5.11
C GLY A 72 3.87 15.22 6.15
N GLY A 73 4.83 14.32 5.87
CA GLY A 73 5.20 13.22 6.75
C GLY A 73 5.29 11.88 6.02
N GLU A 74 4.83 10.82 6.68
CA GLU A 74 4.81 9.45 6.18
C GLU A 74 3.38 8.90 6.30
N ILE A 75 2.93 8.20 5.26
CA ILE A 75 1.65 7.49 5.24
C ILE A 75 1.86 6.00 4.99
N THR A 76 0.96 5.16 5.49
CA THR A 76 0.99 3.71 5.24
C THR A 76 -0.11 3.33 4.26
N LEU A 77 0.26 2.62 3.19
CA LEU A 77 -0.64 2.12 2.15
C LEU A 77 -0.62 0.59 2.14
N THR A 78 -1.80 -0.01 2.09
CA THR A 78 -2.03 -1.46 2.12
C THR A 78 -2.53 -2.01 0.79
N GLY A 79 -3.06 -1.15 -0.09
CA GLY A 79 -3.58 -1.48 -1.40
C GLY A 79 -5.09 -1.20 -1.51
N GLY A 80 -5.50 -0.63 -2.63
CA GLY A 80 -6.89 -0.27 -2.93
C GLY A 80 -7.33 1.09 -2.39
N GLU A 81 -6.46 1.81 -1.68
CA GLU A 81 -6.78 3.16 -1.20
C GLU A 81 -6.84 4.17 -2.34
N LYS A 82 -7.62 5.22 -2.11
CA LYS A 82 -7.67 6.41 -2.96
C LYS A 82 -6.92 7.54 -2.26
N ILE A 83 -5.91 8.08 -2.92
CA ILE A 83 -5.08 9.17 -2.39
C ILE A 83 -5.32 10.47 -3.15
N GLU A 84 -5.37 11.58 -2.43
CA GLU A 84 -5.30 12.93 -2.99
C GLU A 84 -3.90 13.51 -2.72
N ILE A 85 -3.32 14.14 -3.74
CA ILE A 85 -2.03 14.83 -3.65
C ILE A 85 -2.28 16.32 -3.85
N LYS A 86 -1.84 17.11 -2.87
CA LYS A 86 -1.89 18.57 -2.91
C LYS A 86 -0.73 19.19 -2.12
N ASP A 87 -0.07 20.17 -2.70
CA ASP A 87 1.13 20.81 -2.18
C ASP A 87 2.23 19.79 -1.78
N GLY A 88 2.35 18.71 -2.58
CA GLY A 88 3.26 17.58 -2.30
C GLY A 88 2.90 16.75 -1.06
N LYS A 89 1.72 16.95 -0.47
CA LYS A 89 1.20 16.17 0.66
C LYS A 89 0.21 15.13 0.15
N ILE A 90 0.24 13.96 0.79
CA ILE A 90 -0.68 12.85 0.50
C ILE A 90 -1.74 12.80 1.60
N THR A 91 -3.01 12.67 1.20
CA THR A 91 -4.14 12.43 2.11
C THR A 91 -5.00 11.29 1.58
N LEU A 92 -5.52 10.44 2.47
CA LEU A 92 -6.54 9.44 2.09
C LEU A 92 -7.86 10.13 1.80
N ARG A 93 -8.54 9.67 0.75
CA ARG A 93 -9.85 10.16 0.32
C ARG A 93 -10.96 9.16 0.62
#